data_AF-A0A1S3HRM6-F1
#
_entry.id   AF-A0A1S3HRM6-F1
#
_cell.length_a   1.000
_cell.length_b   1.000
_cell.length_c   1.000
_cell.angle_alpha   90.00
_cell.angle_beta   90.00
_cell.angle_gamma   90.00
#
_symmetry.space_group_name_H-M   'P 1'
#
loop_
_entity.id
_entity.type
_entity.pdbx_description
1 polymer ?
#
loop_
_entity_poly.entity_id
_entity_poly.type
_entity_poly.pdbx_seq_one_letter_code
_entity_poly.pdbx_strand_id
1 'polypeptide(L)'
;MSYQCLLSAAIQVLPNCLMSEWSNIVCLVGHLVRADQVHVQFQTHYMKHLPLVDLTGVKYELSLLQFTSDVMCLWQTLYGFMMQEKSGEGFWFHLNQCCANTLKSVFSSLSHPATSQAFLLSQAVCHVCHLLSILPALGTESMFVLVLDWLSELQADSVLKYTLLYRETIEESIRLIQNEQWSQTLLKKLL
;
A
#
# COMPACT_ATOMS: atom_id res chain seq x y z
N MET A 1 -17.78 -7.29 -12.67
CA MET A 1 -17.27 -6.00 -13.23
C MET A 1 -15.77 -6.16 -13.47
N SER A 2 -15.20 -5.62 -14.57
CA SER A 2 -13.75 -5.71 -14.78
C SER A 2 -12.99 -4.84 -13.78
N TYR A 3 -11.92 -5.38 -13.19
CA TYR A 3 -11.03 -4.64 -12.30
C TYR A 3 -10.46 -3.37 -12.96
N GLN A 4 -10.16 -3.44 -14.25
CA GLN A 4 -9.67 -2.30 -15.03
C GLN A 4 -10.70 -1.18 -15.13
N CYS A 5 -12.00 -1.52 -15.26
CA CYS A 5 -13.07 -0.53 -15.25
C CYS A 5 -13.18 0.14 -13.89
N LEU A 6 -13.02 -0.62 -12.80
CA LEU A 6 -13.02 -0.07 -11.45
C LEU A 6 -11.85 0.90 -11.21
N LEU A 7 -10.63 0.50 -11.59
CA LEU A 7 -9.46 1.39 -11.52
C LEU A 7 -9.66 2.67 -12.33
N SER A 8 -10.18 2.53 -13.56
CA SER A 8 -10.45 3.67 -14.42
C SER A 8 -11.49 4.61 -13.82
N ALA A 9 -12.57 4.07 -13.24
CA ALA A 9 -13.59 4.85 -12.55
C ALA A 9 -13.03 5.56 -11.30
N ALA A 10 -12.23 4.86 -10.49
CA ALA A 10 -11.59 5.44 -9.31
C ALA A 10 -10.70 6.62 -9.70
N ILE A 11 -9.88 6.45 -10.74
CA ILE A 11 -8.98 7.49 -11.25
C ILE A 11 -9.77 8.70 -11.75
N GLN A 12 -10.89 8.52 -12.45
CA GLN A 12 -11.69 9.64 -12.95
C GLN A 12 -12.29 10.51 -11.83
N VAL A 13 -12.63 9.90 -10.69
CA VAL A 13 -13.26 10.61 -9.56
C VAL A 13 -12.21 11.26 -8.65
N LEU A 14 -11.03 10.64 -8.53
CA LEU A 14 -9.99 10.99 -7.57
C LEU A 14 -9.61 12.50 -7.51
N PRO A 15 -9.45 13.24 -8.63
CA PRO A 15 -9.02 14.65 -8.59
C PRO A 15 -9.97 15.59 -7.85
N ASN A 16 -11.24 15.24 -7.76
CA ASN A 16 -12.28 16.06 -7.11
C ASN A 16 -12.90 15.36 -5.90
N CYS A 17 -12.34 14.22 -5.50
CA CYS A 17 -12.86 13.39 -4.43
C CYS A 17 -12.56 14.02 -3.07
N LEU A 18 -13.54 14.07 -2.17
CA LEU A 18 -13.30 14.37 -0.77
C LEU A 18 -12.75 13.13 -0.04
N MET A 19 -12.06 13.32 1.10
CA MET A 19 -11.59 12.19 1.92
C MET A 19 -12.71 11.21 2.31
N SER A 20 -13.90 11.73 2.61
CA SER A 20 -15.08 10.91 2.93
C SER A 20 -15.59 10.13 1.72
N GLU A 21 -15.59 10.74 0.53
CA GLU A 21 -15.98 10.08 -0.71
C GLU A 21 -14.98 8.98 -1.08
N TRP A 22 -13.69 9.23 -0.91
CA TRP A 22 -12.65 8.21 -1.10
C TRP A 22 -12.84 7.03 -0.14
N SER A 23 -13.11 7.31 1.13
CA SER A 23 -13.41 6.28 2.13
C SER A 23 -14.62 5.43 1.73
N ASN A 24 -15.67 6.07 1.17
CA ASN A 24 -16.85 5.37 0.65
C ASN A 24 -16.52 4.51 -0.57
N ILE A 25 -15.68 4.99 -1.49
CA ILE A 25 -15.22 4.23 -2.66
C ILE A 25 -14.46 2.99 -2.19
N VAL A 26 -13.49 3.15 -1.29
CA VAL A 26 -12.70 2.04 -0.74
C VAL A 26 -13.61 1.03 -0.01
N CYS A 27 -14.58 1.50 0.76
CA CYS A 27 -15.58 0.65 1.41
C CYS A 27 -16.41 -0.15 0.39
N LEU A 28 -16.86 0.51 -0.69
CA LEU A 28 -17.60 -0.14 -1.77
C LEU A 28 -16.75 -1.18 -2.49
N VAL A 29 -15.50 -0.86 -2.84
CA VAL A 29 -14.54 -1.82 -3.42
C VAL A 29 -14.37 -2.99 -2.48
N GLY A 30 -14.25 -2.72 -1.19
CA GLY A 30 -14.18 -3.73 -0.16
C GLY A 30 -15.38 -4.67 -0.15
N HIS A 31 -16.61 -4.15 -0.25
CA HIS A 31 -17.82 -4.97 -0.36
C HIS A 31 -17.84 -5.81 -1.65
N LEU A 32 -17.42 -5.23 -2.78
CA LEU A 32 -17.36 -5.95 -4.06
C LEU A 32 -16.35 -7.10 -4.04
N VAL A 33 -15.19 -6.90 -3.40
CA VAL A 33 -14.17 -7.95 -3.20
C VAL A 33 -14.71 -9.05 -2.30
N ARG A 34 -15.36 -8.72 -1.19
CA ARG A 34 -15.95 -9.72 -0.27
C ARG A 34 -17.08 -10.52 -0.93
N ALA A 35 -17.85 -9.89 -1.80
CA ALA A 35 -18.93 -10.53 -2.56
C ALA A 35 -18.43 -11.27 -3.83
N ASP A 36 -17.10 -11.35 -4.05
CA ASP A 36 -16.44 -11.95 -5.21
C ASP A 36 -16.94 -11.39 -6.56
N GLN A 37 -17.42 -10.14 -6.56
CA GLN A 37 -17.94 -9.43 -7.74
C GLN A 37 -16.84 -8.73 -8.56
N VAL A 38 -15.69 -8.51 -7.92
CA VAL A 38 -14.48 -7.97 -8.51
C VAL A 38 -13.30 -8.79 -8.01
N HIS A 39 -12.56 -9.37 -8.94
CA HIS A 39 -11.33 -10.07 -8.64
C HIS A 39 -10.16 -9.08 -8.70
N VAL A 40 -9.65 -8.68 -7.53
CA VAL A 40 -8.43 -7.90 -7.41
C VAL A 40 -7.28 -8.87 -7.14
N GLN A 41 -6.46 -9.10 -8.17
CA GLN A 41 -5.27 -9.95 -8.05
C GLN A 41 -4.20 -9.21 -7.26
N PHE A 42 -3.91 -9.63 -6.04
CA PHE A 42 -2.73 -9.15 -5.33
C PHE A 42 -1.50 -9.81 -5.94
N GLN A 43 -0.51 -9.01 -6.31
CA GLN A 43 0.75 -9.52 -6.83
C GLN A 43 1.77 -9.58 -5.71
N THR A 44 2.42 -10.73 -5.55
CA THR A 44 3.54 -10.87 -4.63
C THR A 44 4.84 -10.45 -5.31
N HIS A 45 4.85 -9.31 -6.01
CA HIS A 45 5.99 -8.88 -6.83
C HIS A 45 7.29 -8.84 -6.02
N TYR A 46 7.15 -8.50 -4.73
CA TYR A 46 8.27 -8.38 -3.80
C TYR A 46 8.53 -9.69 -3.03
N MET A 47 7.49 -10.42 -2.63
CA MET A 47 7.65 -11.61 -1.78
C MET A 47 8.01 -12.86 -2.59
N LYS A 48 9.28 -13.25 -2.53
CA LYS A 48 9.85 -14.45 -3.15
C LYS A 48 9.36 -15.75 -2.50
N HIS A 49 8.87 -15.69 -1.26
CA HIS A 49 8.38 -16.83 -0.50
C HIS A 49 6.90 -16.65 -0.15
N LEU A 50 6.04 -17.46 -0.77
CA LEU A 50 4.66 -17.56 -0.31
C LEU A 50 4.67 -18.42 0.96
N PRO A 51 4.18 -17.92 2.11
CA PRO A 51 4.04 -18.78 3.27
C PRO A 51 3.04 -19.90 2.92
N LEU A 52 3.25 -21.12 3.42
CA LEU A 52 2.26 -22.23 3.34
C LEU A 52 1.07 -21.96 4.28
N VAL A 53 0.50 -20.76 4.16
CA VAL A 53 -0.44 -20.19 5.10
C VAL A 53 -1.68 -19.80 4.35
N ASP A 54 -2.80 -20.05 4.99
CA ASP A 54 -4.08 -19.67 4.48
C ASP A 54 -4.21 -18.13 4.45
N LEU A 55 -4.20 -17.59 3.22
CA LEU A 55 -4.37 -16.17 2.96
C LEU A 55 -5.84 -15.78 2.83
N THR A 56 -6.80 -16.72 2.91
CA THR A 56 -8.23 -16.40 2.76
C THR A 56 -8.69 -15.37 3.80
N GLY A 57 -8.18 -15.46 5.03
CA GLY A 57 -8.48 -14.51 6.11
C GLY A 57 -8.01 -13.08 5.83
N VAL A 58 -6.93 -12.92 5.05
CA VAL A 58 -6.33 -11.61 4.72
C VAL A 58 -6.52 -11.20 3.25
N LYS A 59 -7.29 -11.98 2.48
CA LYS A 59 -7.50 -11.76 1.03
C LYS A 59 -8.08 -10.37 0.77
N TYR A 60 -9.01 -9.95 1.62
CA TYR A 60 -9.66 -8.65 1.53
C TYR A 60 -8.64 -7.50 1.68
N GLU A 61 -7.81 -7.58 2.72
CA GLU A 61 -6.79 -6.60 3.07
C GLU A 61 -5.73 -6.52 1.97
N LEU A 62 -5.28 -7.67 1.46
CA LEU A 62 -4.37 -7.75 0.32
C LEU A 62 -4.96 -7.13 -0.95
N SER A 63 -6.26 -7.37 -1.22
CA SER A 63 -6.94 -6.77 -2.37
C SER A 63 -7.07 -5.25 -2.24
N LEU A 64 -7.35 -4.72 -1.05
CA LEU A 64 -7.42 -3.25 -0.85
C LEU A 64 -6.04 -2.60 -0.93
N LEU A 65 -5.01 -3.25 -0.38
CA LEU A 65 -3.63 -2.83 -0.51
C LEU A 65 -3.22 -2.72 -1.99
N GLN A 66 -3.50 -3.77 -2.77
CA GLN A 66 -3.23 -3.79 -4.20
C GLN A 66 -4.01 -2.71 -4.95
N PHE A 67 -5.32 -2.60 -4.72
CA PHE A 67 -6.15 -1.59 -5.36
C PHE A 67 -5.61 -0.18 -5.13
N THR A 68 -5.23 0.13 -3.88
CA THR A 68 -4.69 1.44 -3.53
C THR A 68 -3.34 1.67 -4.23
N SER A 69 -2.45 0.68 -4.22
CA SER A 69 -1.16 0.75 -4.94
C SER A 69 -1.37 0.97 -6.44
N ASP A 70 -2.29 0.25 -7.07
CA ASP A 70 -2.54 0.34 -8.51
C ASP A 70 -3.12 1.70 -8.91
N VAL A 71 -4.02 2.27 -8.09
CA VAL A 71 -4.54 3.62 -8.31
C VAL A 71 -3.39 4.64 -8.30
N MET A 72 -2.48 4.55 -7.32
CA MET A 72 -1.32 5.45 -7.22
C MET A 72 -0.37 5.30 -8.41
N CYS A 73 0.01 4.06 -8.75
CA CYS A 73 0.94 3.78 -9.84
C CYS A 73 0.37 4.19 -11.20
N LEU A 74 -0.91 3.92 -11.45
CA LEU A 74 -1.57 4.31 -12.69
C LEU A 74 -1.70 5.84 -12.79
N TRP A 75 -2.01 6.54 -11.69
CA TRP A 75 -1.96 8.00 -11.67
C TRP A 75 -0.56 8.56 -11.96
N GLN A 76 0.48 8.03 -11.32
CA GLN A 76 1.87 8.43 -11.58
C GLN A 76 2.26 8.23 -13.04
N THR A 77 1.84 7.10 -13.63
CA THR A 77 2.07 6.80 -15.04
C THR A 77 1.33 7.79 -15.95
N LEU A 78 0.03 8.01 -15.70
CA LEU A 78 -0.78 8.95 -16.47
C LEU A 78 -0.28 10.39 -16.34
N TYR A 79 0.18 10.80 -15.16
CA TYR A 79 0.79 12.11 -14.94
C TYR A 79 2.02 12.32 -15.82
N GLY A 80 2.92 11.32 -15.89
CA GLY A 80 4.08 11.35 -16.77
C GLY A 80 3.74 11.46 -18.27
N PHE A 81 2.58 10.93 -18.69
CA PHE A 81 2.10 11.01 -20.07
C PHE A 81 1.29 12.27 -20.40
N MET A 82 0.50 12.79 -19.45
CA MET A 82 -0.58 13.72 -19.76
C MET A 82 -0.22 15.21 -19.57
N MET A 83 0.62 15.61 -18.61
CA MET A 83 0.92 17.04 -18.37
C MET A 83 2.26 17.28 -17.68
N GLN A 84 3.06 18.21 -18.24
CA GLN A 84 4.01 19.01 -17.47
C GLN A 84 3.22 20.12 -16.72
N GLU A 85 3.51 20.29 -15.43
CA GLU A 85 3.27 21.48 -14.59
C GLU A 85 1.88 21.76 -13.94
N LYS A 86 0.74 21.26 -14.41
CA LYS A 86 -0.57 21.78 -13.91
C LYS A 86 -1.30 21.05 -12.79
N SER A 87 -0.95 19.81 -12.42
CA SER A 87 -1.52 19.22 -11.20
C SER A 87 -0.76 19.78 -10.01
N GLY A 88 -1.30 20.83 -9.40
CA GLY A 88 -0.65 21.52 -8.29
C GLY A 88 -0.27 20.56 -7.15
N GLU A 89 0.75 20.95 -6.41
CA GLU A 89 1.21 20.34 -5.15
C GLU A 89 0.08 19.80 -4.26
N GLY A 90 -1.05 20.51 -4.19
CA GLY A 90 -2.23 20.08 -3.44
C GLY A 90 -2.85 18.74 -3.87
N PHE A 91 -2.78 18.37 -5.16
CA PHE A 91 -3.32 17.09 -5.65
C PHE A 91 -2.52 15.91 -5.12
N TRP A 92 -1.19 15.95 -5.25
CA TRP A 92 -0.31 14.88 -4.75
C TRP A 92 -0.41 14.74 -3.24
N PHE A 93 -0.47 15.87 -2.53
CA PHE A 93 -0.73 15.86 -1.09
C PHE A 93 -2.05 15.15 -0.76
N HIS A 94 -3.15 15.54 -1.42
CA HIS A 94 -4.47 14.94 -1.21
C HIS A 94 -4.48 13.44 -1.52
N LEU A 95 -3.92 13.03 -2.66
CA LEU A 95 -3.88 11.64 -3.08
C LEU A 95 -3.04 10.78 -2.12
N ASN A 96 -1.90 11.30 -1.66
CA ASN A 96 -1.08 10.63 -0.66
C ASN A 96 -1.82 10.46 0.67
N GLN A 97 -2.61 11.45 1.10
CA GLN A 97 -3.46 11.36 2.29
C GLN A 97 -4.59 10.32 2.13
N CYS A 98 -5.25 10.28 0.97
CA CYS A 98 -6.24 9.24 0.64
C CYS A 98 -5.64 7.84 0.81
N CYS A 99 -4.48 7.62 0.19
CA CYS A 99 -3.78 6.34 0.23
C CYS A 99 -3.35 5.97 1.65
N ALA A 100 -2.68 6.88 2.37
CA ALA A 100 -2.24 6.66 3.75
C ALA A 100 -3.42 6.30 4.68
N ASN A 101 -4.56 6.99 4.55
CA ASN A 101 -5.74 6.70 5.35
C ASN A 101 -6.34 5.32 5.04
N THR A 102 -6.45 4.94 3.76
CA THR A 102 -6.91 3.60 3.36
C THR A 102 -6.01 2.53 3.94
N LEU A 103 -4.70 2.68 3.76
CA LEU A 103 -3.71 1.74 4.26
C LEU A 103 -3.81 1.61 5.78
N LYS A 104 -3.86 2.71 6.52
CA LYS A 104 -4.07 2.67 7.97
C LYS A 104 -5.34 1.92 8.37
N SER A 105 -6.44 2.11 7.63
CA SER A 105 -7.71 1.42 7.91
C SER A 105 -7.63 -0.09 7.70
N VAL A 106 -6.96 -0.54 6.63
CA VAL A 106 -6.74 -1.97 6.31
C VAL A 106 -6.00 -2.69 7.43
N PHE A 107 -5.03 -2.01 8.04
CA PHE A 107 -4.21 -2.57 9.12
C PHE A 107 -4.90 -2.49 10.50
N SER A 108 -5.75 -1.50 10.72
CA SER A 108 -6.53 -1.39 11.98
C SER A 108 -7.53 -2.54 12.18
N SER A 109 -7.91 -3.25 11.11
CA SER A 109 -8.84 -4.39 11.16
C SER A 109 -8.17 -5.75 11.41
N LEU A 110 -6.84 -5.81 11.58
CA LEU A 110 -6.13 -7.09 11.67
C LEU A 110 -6.29 -7.75 13.04
N SER A 111 -6.98 -8.89 13.05
CA SER A 111 -7.10 -9.80 14.20
C SER A 111 -6.49 -11.19 13.90
N HIS A 112 -5.62 -11.26 12.89
CA HIS A 112 -5.28 -12.49 12.16
C HIS A 112 -4.16 -13.30 12.81
N PRO A 113 -4.00 -14.60 12.48
CA PRO A 113 -2.87 -15.41 12.93
C PRO A 113 -1.54 -14.77 12.52
N ALA A 114 -0.53 -14.91 13.39
CA ALA A 114 0.78 -14.28 13.29
C ALA A 114 1.44 -14.36 11.89
N THR A 115 1.32 -15.48 11.18
CA THR A 115 1.98 -15.63 9.88
C THR A 115 1.28 -14.87 8.75
N SER A 116 -0.06 -14.90 8.69
CA SER A 116 -0.82 -14.14 7.68
C SER A 116 -0.65 -12.65 7.92
N GLN A 117 -0.61 -12.24 9.18
CA GLN A 117 -0.30 -10.88 9.59
C GLN A 117 1.12 -10.47 9.17
N ALA A 118 2.13 -11.32 9.40
CA ALA A 118 3.51 -11.05 8.97
C ALA A 118 3.62 -10.85 7.47
N PHE A 119 2.98 -11.72 6.68
CA PHE A 119 2.97 -11.63 5.23
C PHE A 119 2.30 -10.34 4.76
N LEU A 120 1.11 -10.03 5.29
CA LEU A 120 0.38 -8.82 4.92
C LEU A 120 1.16 -7.55 5.29
N LEU A 121 1.72 -7.47 6.50
CA LEU A 121 2.56 -6.34 6.93
C LEU A 121 3.80 -6.19 6.04
N SER A 122 4.48 -7.29 5.73
CA SER A 122 5.67 -7.28 4.86
C SER A 122 5.31 -6.79 3.45
N GLN A 123 4.19 -7.27 2.89
CA GLN A 123 3.69 -6.80 1.60
C GLN A 123 3.39 -5.30 1.64
N ALA A 124 2.70 -4.81 2.66
CA ALA A 124 2.36 -3.40 2.75
C ALA A 124 3.58 -2.51 2.91
N VAL A 125 4.56 -2.92 3.72
CA VAL A 125 5.84 -2.22 3.80
C VAL A 125 6.49 -2.13 2.42
N CYS A 126 6.57 -3.23 1.67
CA CYS A 126 7.16 -3.23 0.33
C CYS A 126 6.38 -2.35 -0.66
N HIS A 127 5.05 -2.45 -0.68
CA HIS A 127 4.20 -1.61 -1.53
C HIS A 127 4.42 -0.13 -1.24
N VAL A 128 4.42 0.27 0.04
CA VAL A 128 4.62 1.67 0.40
C VAL A 128 6.06 2.12 0.10
N CYS A 129 7.07 1.28 0.32
CA CYS A 129 8.45 1.60 -0.08
C CYS A 129 8.56 1.83 -1.60
N HIS A 130 7.84 1.04 -2.41
CA HIS A 130 7.75 1.26 -3.84
C HIS A 130 7.03 2.57 -4.19
N LEU A 131 5.92 2.89 -3.53
CA LEU A 131 5.24 4.18 -3.71
C LEU A 131 6.18 5.35 -3.35
N LEU A 132 6.91 5.25 -2.25
CA LEU A 132 7.91 6.23 -1.82
C LEU A 132 9.10 6.35 -2.80
N SER A 133 9.32 5.37 -3.69
CA SER A 133 10.37 5.45 -4.71
C SER A 133 9.92 6.06 -6.04
N ILE A 134 8.62 6.11 -6.31
CA ILE A 134 8.08 6.59 -7.60
C ILE A 134 7.26 7.88 -7.49
N LEU A 135 6.70 8.18 -6.32
CA LEU A 135 5.82 9.34 -6.14
C LEU A 135 6.63 10.61 -5.84
N PRO A 136 6.11 11.79 -6.19
CA PRO A 136 6.68 13.06 -5.75
C PRO A 136 6.76 13.14 -4.23
N ALA A 137 7.81 13.77 -3.69
CA ALA A 137 8.06 13.80 -2.25
C ALA A 137 6.90 14.43 -1.42
N LEU A 138 6.16 15.37 -2.00
CA LEU A 138 5.14 16.12 -1.27
C LEU A 138 3.99 15.23 -0.77
N GLY A 139 3.74 15.25 0.55
CA GLY A 139 2.64 14.53 1.19
C GLY A 139 2.92 13.06 1.45
N THR A 140 4.09 12.55 1.03
CA THR A 140 4.52 11.16 1.27
C THR A 140 5.02 10.93 2.70
N GLU A 141 5.16 11.99 3.51
CA GLU A 141 5.55 11.89 4.92
C GLU A 141 4.59 11.00 5.72
N SER A 142 3.29 11.07 5.41
CA SER A 142 2.27 10.22 6.02
C SER A 142 2.52 8.72 5.77
N MET A 143 2.95 8.37 4.56
CA MET A 143 3.32 7.02 4.18
C MET A 143 4.62 6.57 4.84
N PHE A 144 5.62 7.45 4.93
CA PHE A 144 6.85 7.17 5.65
C PHE A 144 6.60 6.84 7.13
N VAL A 145 5.75 7.63 7.80
CA VAL A 145 5.36 7.37 9.20
C VAL A 145 4.62 6.03 9.32
N LEU A 146 3.71 5.71 8.40
CA LEU A 146 3.03 4.41 8.40
C LEU A 146 4.01 3.23 8.29
N VAL A 147 5.04 3.34 7.44
CA VAL A 147 6.06 2.29 7.33
C VAL A 147 6.85 2.14 8.64
N LEU A 148 7.18 3.22 9.33
CA LEU A 148 7.85 3.15 10.64
C LEU A 148 7.00 2.42 11.68
N ASP A 149 5.70 2.70 11.70
CA ASP A 149 4.75 2.05 12.59
C ASP A 149 4.68 0.54 12.28
N TRP A 150 4.52 0.16 11.01
CA TRP A 150 4.45 -1.25 10.62
C TRP A 150 5.76 -2.02 10.80
N LEU A 151 6.92 -1.39 10.61
CA LEU A 151 8.20 -2.00 10.95
C LEU A 151 8.30 -2.29 12.45
N SER A 152 7.71 -1.44 13.30
CA SER A 152 7.62 -1.70 14.74
C SER A 152 6.72 -2.90 15.04
N GLU A 153 5.59 -3.03 14.35
CA GLU A 153 4.69 -4.20 14.48
C GLU A 153 5.36 -5.49 14.02
N LEU A 154 6.15 -5.45 12.94
CA LEU A 154 6.93 -6.59 12.45
C LEU A 154 8.01 -7.08 13.43
N GLN A 155 8.44 -6.21 14.35
CA GLN A 155 9.42 -6.55 15.40
C GLN A 155 8.78 -7.13 16.66
N ALA A 156 7.45 -7.14 16.76
CA ALA A 156 6.79 -7.77 17.89
C ALA A 156 7.07 -9.28 17.92
N ASP A 157 7.26 -9.84 19.12
CA ASP A 157 7.64 -11.26 19.31
C ASP A 157 6.70 -12.24 18.59
N SER A 158 5.42 -11.90 18.50
CA SER A 158 4.40 -12.70 17.82
C SER A 158 4.65 -12.84 16.31
N VAL A 159 5.29 -11.86 15.67
CA VAL A 159 5.46 -11.75 14.21
C VAL A 159 6.91 -11.95 13.79
N LEU A 160 7.87 -11.66 14.68
CA LEU A 160 9.31 -11.58 14.42
C LEU A 160 9.89 -12.79 13.66
N LYS A 161 9.48 -14.01 14.03
CA LYS A 161 9.93 -15.25 13.37
C LYS A 161 9.67 -15.22 11.86
N TYR A 162 8.55 -14.67 11.44
CA TYR A 162 8.12 -14.60 10.05
C TYR A 162 8.68 -13.36 9.34
N THR A 163 8.90 -12.27 10.07
CA THR A 163 9.60 -11.09 9.54
C THR A 163 10.97 -11.44 8.98
N LEU A 164 11.71 -12.35 9.63
CA LEU A 164 13.01 -12.81 9.12
C LEU A 164 12.92 -13.46 7.73
N LEU A 165 11.80 -14.10 7.39
CA LEU A 165 11.57 -14.71 6.06
C LEU A 165 11.48 -13.65 4.95
N TYR A 166 11.00 -12.46 5.29
CA TYR A 166 10.74 -11.37 4.34
C TYR A 166 11.77 -10.24 4.43
N ARG A 167 12.71 -10.32 5.37
CA ARG A 167 13.67 -9.25 5.69
C ARG A 167 14.45 -8.78 4.46
N GLU A 168 15.01 -9.70 3.68
CA GLU A 168 15.80 -9.35 2.50
C GLU A 168 14.97 -8.56 1.47
N THR A 169 13.75 -8.99 1.20
CA THR A 169 12.82 -8.28 0.32
C THR A 169 12.46 -6.89 0.85
N ILE A 170 12.21 -6.78 2.16
CA ILE A 170 11.91 -5.48 2.79
C ILE A 170 13.12 -4.56 2.66
N GLU A 171 14.34 -5.05 2.92
CA GLU A 171 15.58 -4.29 2.72
C GLU A 171 15.76 -3.83 1.28
N GLU A 172 15.57 -4.72 0.30
CA GLU A 172 15.61 -4.39 -1.13
C GLU A 172 14.62 -3.27 -1.46
N SER A 173 13.40 -3.33 -0.91
CA SER A 173 12.37 -2.33 -1.15
C SER A 173 12.72 -0.97 -0.53
N ILE A 174 13.25 -0.95 0.70
CA ILE A 174 13.67 0.27 1.39
C ILE A 174 14.83 0.96 0.63
N ARG A 175 15.76 0.17 0.06
CA ARG A 175 16.90 0.70 -0.71
C ARG A 175 16.47 1.41 -2.00
N LEU A 176 15.26 1.17 -2.50
CA LEU A 176 14.73 1.83 -3.69
C LEU A 176 14.19 3.23 -3.40
N ILE A 177 13.96 3.60 -2.13
CA ILE A 177 13.42 4.91 -1.76
C ILE A 177 14.43 6.01 -2.11
N GLN A 178 13.98 7.02 -2.87
CA GLN A 178 14.85 8.10 -3.35
C GLN A 178 15.38 9.00 -2.22
N ASN A 179 14.60 9.18 -1.16
CA ASN A 179 15.02 9.95 0.01
C ASN A 179 15.99 9.12 0.86
N GLU A 180 17.30 9.40 0.75
CA GLU A 180 18.35 8.68 1.47
C GLU A 180 18.17 8.73 2.98
N GLN A 181 17.73 9.86 3.55
CA GLN A 181 17.51 9.99 4.99
C GLN A 181 16.41 9.04 5.45
N TRP A 182 15.31 8.93 4.69
CA TRP A 182 14.22 8.01 5.00
C TRP A 182 14.66 6.57 4.83
N SER A 183 15.33 6.24 3.73
CA SER A 183 15.87 4.89 3.50
C SER A 183 16.79 4.44 4.65
N GLN A 184 17.75 5.28 5.06
CA GLN A 184 18.63 4.98 6.19
C GLN A 184 17.87 4.82 7.51
N THR A 185 16.84 5.63 7.75
CA THR A 185 16.04 5.56 8.98
C THR A 185 15.25 4.25 9.02
N LEU A 186 14.63 3.85 7.91
CA LEU A 186 13.89 2.60 7.80
C LEU A 186 14.80 1.37 7.90
N LEU A 187 15.98 1.40 7.27
CA LEU A 187 16.98 0.33 7.40
C LEU A 187 17.44 0.17 8.85
N LYS A 188 17.75 1.27 9.55
CA LYS A 188 18.09 1.22 10.97
C LYS A 188 16.95 0.69 11.82
N LYS A 189 15.71 1.01 11.46
CA LYS A 189 14.53 0.55 12.17
C LYS A 189 14.28 -0.94 11.95
N LEU A 190 14.64 -1.50 10.80
CA LEU A 190 14.48 -2.92 10.48
C LEU A 190 15.53 -3.81 11.16
N LEU A 191 16.75 -3.30 11.39
CA LEU A 191 17.84 -3.96 12.11
C LEU A 191 17.52 -4.13 13.60
#